data_AF-A0A369TH66-F1
#
_entry.id   AF-A0A369TH66-F1
#
_cell.length_a   1.000
_cell.length_b   1.000
_cell.length_c   1.000
_cell.angle_alpha   90.00
_cell.angle_beta   90.00
_cell.angle_gamma   90.00
#
_symmetry.space_group_name_H-M   'P 1'
#
loop_
_entity.id
_entity.type
_entity.pdbx_description
1 polymer ?
#
loop_
_entity_poly.entity_id
_entity_poly.type
_entity_poly.pdbx_seq_one_letter_code
_entity_poly.pdbx_strand_id
1 'polypeptide(L)'
;MNDEIAERIVQDAADALGEGLLQVTGGDKVQGYEGLAKATLLAGLERLADSEPPAARLETVARAIYFKLHDEDRQPWSELDSYQRGFWHDIARTAIRAADESAVTEIRGK
;
A
#
# COMPACT_ATOMS: atom_id res chain seq x y z
N MET A 1 -19.52 -6.39 1.45
CA MET A 1 -18.25 -7.10 1.23
C MET A 1 -18.24 -8.20 2.26
N ASN A 2 -18.39 -9.47 1.87
CA ASN A 2 -18.63 -10.56 2.82
C ASN A 2 -17.40 -10.78 3.69
N ASP A 3 -17.62 -10.92 5.00
CA ASP A 3 -16.58 -11.15 6.00
C ASP A 3 -15.71 -12.37 5.65
N GLU A 4 -16.28 -13.38 4.99
CA GLU A 4 -15.57 -14.56 4.47
C GLU A 4 -14.48 -14.23 3.43
N ILE A 5 -14.68 -13.20 2.60
CA ILE A 5 -13.68 -12.79 1.60
C ILE A 5 -12.53 -12.06 2.30
N ALA A 6 -12.83 -11.24 3.31
CA ALA A 6 -11.81 -10.54 4.08
C ALA A 6 -10.98 -11.53 4.91
N GLU A 7 -11.63 -12.50 5.55
CA GLU A 7 -10.98 -13.55 6.33
C GLU A 7 -10.07 -14.42 5.47
N ARG A 8 -10.53 -14.82 4.27
CA ARG A 8 -9.70 -15.59 3.34
C ARG A 8 -8.49 -14.78 2.83
N ILE A 9 -8.66 -13.50 2.53
CA ILE A 9 -7.53 -12.63 2.14
C ILE A 9 -6.52 -12.50 3.28
N VAL A 10 -6.98 -12.42 4.53
CA VAL A 10 -6.10 -12.37 5.71
C VAL A 10 -5.35 -13.69 5.91
N GLN A 11 -6.02 -14.83 5.71
CA GLN A 11 -5.39 -16.15 5.77
C GLN A 11 -4.37 -16.35 4.65
N ASP A 12 -4.72 -16.03 3.39
CA ASP A 12 -3.81 -16.12 2.25
C ASP A 12 -2.58 -15.21 2.47
N ALA A 13 -2.79 -14.02 3.05
CA ALA A 13 -1.71 -13.12 3.41
C ALA A 13 -0.84 -13.69 4.54
N ALA A 14 -1.44 -14.34 5.54
CA ALA A 14 -0.74 -14.97 6.67
C ALA A 14 0.04 -16.23 6.25
N ASP A 15 -0.47 -17.01 5.30
CA ASP A 15 0.20 -18.20 4.76
C ASP A 15 1.39 -17.81 3.88
N ALA A 16 1.21 -16.84 2.98
CA ALA A 16 2.31 -16.26 2.21
C ALA A 16 3.39 -15.64 3.13
N LEU A 17 2.97 -15.06 4.26
CA LEU A 17 3.83 -14.59 5.34
C LEU A 17 4.63 -15.74 5.95
N GLY A 18 3.96 -16.84 6.33
CA GLY A 18 4.57 -18.02 6.93
C GLY A 18 5.60 -18.67 6.00
N GLU A 19 5.28 -18.79 4.72
CA GLU A 19 6.18 -19.34 3.70
C GLU A 19 7.39 -18.43 3.45
N GLY A 20 7.18 -17.11 3.37
CA GLY A 20 8.27 -16.14 3.24
C GLY A 20 9.21 -16.15 4.45
N LEU A 21 8.67 -16.29 5.66
CA LEU A 21 9.46 -16.38 6.89
C LEU A 21 10.27 -17.69 6.96
N LEU A 22 9.72 -18.82 6.50
CA LEU A 22 10.43 -20.10 6.45
C LEU A 22 11.58 -20.09 5.44
N GLN A 23 11.41 -19.41 4.30
CA GLN A 23 12.47 -19.26 3.30
C GLN A 23 13.61 -18.33 3.76
N VAL A 24 13.29 -17.27 4.50
CA VAL A 24 14.28 -16.31 5.03
C VAL A 24 15.09 -16.89 6.20
N THR A 25 14.49 -17.79 6.99
CA THR A 25 15.10 -18.40 8.18
C THR A 25 15.95 -19.64 7.89
N GLY A 26 16.39 -19.82 6.64
CA GLY A 26 17.26 -20.90 6.18
C GLY A 26 18.60 -20.99 6.93
N GLY A 27 18.56 -21.54 8.16
CA GLY A 27 19.67 -22.27 8.75
C GLY A 27 20.33 -21.68 9.98
N ASP A 28 20.16 -20.40 10.35
CA ASP A 28 20.86 -19.90 11.52
C ASP A 28 20.09 -18.92 12.41
N LYS A 29 20.37 -19.09 13.69
CA LYS A 29 19.62 -18.60 14.84
C LYS A 29 19.37 -17.08 14.82
N VAL A 30 18.13 -16.74 15.16
CA VAL A 30 17.73 -15.51 15.88
C VAL A 30 17.83 -14.23 15.05
N GLN A 31 16.76 -13.96 14.31
CA GLN A 31 16.17 -12.64 14.39
C GLN A 31 15.03 -12.77 15.40
N GLY A 32 15.06 -12.01 16.51
CA GLY A 32 13.94 -11.99 17.46
C GLY A 32 12.63 -11.58 16.79
N TYR A 33 11.52 -11.55 17.53
CA TYR A 33 10.19 -11.15 17.00
C TYR A 33 10.22 -9.87 16.15
N GLU A 34 11.11 -8.93 16.48
CA GLU A 34 11.34 -7.69 15.74
C GLU A 34 11.86 -7.89 14.31
N GLY A 35 12.80 -8.81 14.07
CA GLY A 35 13.30 -9.05 12.71
C GLY A 35 12.33 -9.88 11.86
N LEU A 36 11.55 -10.77 12.49
CA LEU A 36 10.41 -11.43 11.82
C LEU A 36 9.33 -10.40 11.42
N ALA A 37 9.02 -9.45 12.30
CA ALA A 37 8.10 -8.36 12.01
C ALA A 37 8.63 -7.46 10.88
N LYS A 38 9.93 -7.16 10.86
CA LYS A 38 10.58 -6.38 9.80
C LYS A 38 10.53 -7.10 8.46
N ALA A 39 10.88 -8.39 8.41
CA ALA A 39 10.85 -9.18 7.18
C ALA A 39 9.42 -9.31 6.62
N THR A 40 8.44 -9.53 7.52
CA THR A 40 7.02 -9.55 7.19
C THR A 40 6.56 -8.23 6.58
N LEU A 41 6.86 -7.11 7.26
CA LEU A 41 6.47 -5.78 6.82
C LEU A 41 7.08 -5.46 5.45
N LEU A 42 8.35 -5.82 5.26
CA LEU A 42 9.04 -5.64 3.99
C LEU A 42 8.35 -6.41 2.85
N ALA A 43 8.06 -7.71 3.04
CA ALA A 43 7.38 -8.52 2.03
C ALA A 43 5.98 -7.99 1.69
N GLY A 44 5.23 -7.53 2.70
CA GLY A 44 3.93 -6.91 2.51
C GLY A 44 4.01 -5.61 1.69
N LEU A 45 4.99 -4.75 1.98
CA LEU A 45 5.21 -3.49 1.27
C LEU A 45 5.71 -3.71 -0.17
N GLU A 46 6.61 -4.67 -0.38
CA GLU A 46 7.05 -5.05 -1.73
C GLU A 46 5.88 -5.50 -2.59
N ARG A 47 4.99 -6.34 -2.04
CA ARG A 47 3.78 -6.77 -2.74
C ARG A 47 2.80 -5.64 -3.03
N LEU A 48 2.70 -4.64 -2.13
CA LEU A 48 1.89 -3.44 -2.36
C LEU A 48 2.49 -2.54 -3.44
N ALA A 49 3.82 -2.39 -3.48
CA ALA A 49 4.52 -1.59 -4.48
C ALA A 49 4.38 -2.19 -5.90
N ASP A 50 4.37 -3.52 -6.01
CA ASP A 50 4.24 -4.24 -7.29
C ASP A 50 2.81 -4.38 -7.81
N SER A 51 1.80 -3.96 -7.03
CA SER A 51 0.39 -4.11 -7.38
C SER A 51 -0.30 -2.78 -7.68
N GLU A 52 -1.38 -2.84 -8.45
CA GLU A 52 -2.21 -1.67 -8.68
C GLU A 52 -2.92 -1.27 -7.38
N PRO A 53 -2.84 0.00 -6.94
CA PRO A 53 -3.49 0.40 -5.70
C PRO A 53 -5.01 0.21 -5.76
N PRO A 54 -5.66 -0.23 -4.66
CA PRO A 54 -7.12 -0.37 -4.63
C PRO A 54 -7.84 0.95 -4.94
N ALA A 55 -8.96 0.88 -5.65
CA ALA A 55 -9.74 2.07 -6.06
C ALA A 55 -10.10 3.00 -4.88
N ALA A 56 -10.41 2.44 -3.71
CA ALA A 56 -10.70 3.21 -2.50
C ALA A 56 -9.47 3.99 -1.98
N ARG A 57 -8.26 3.41 -2.08
CA ARG A 57 -7.00 4.07 -1.71
C ARG A 57 -6.68 5.18 -2.71
N LEU A 58 -6.85 4.91 -4.01
CA LEU A 58 -6.69 5.92 -5.07
C LEU A 58 -7.62 7.11 -4.87
N GLU A 59 -8.91 6.88 -4.62
CA GLU A 59 -9.89 7.94 -4.36
C GLU A 59 -9.52 8.79 -3.15
N THR A 60 -9.11 8.14 -2.06
CA THR A 60 -8.74 8.83 -0.81
C THR A 60 -7.52 9.74 -1.02
N VAL A 61 -6.47 9.22 -1.65
CA VAL A 61 -5.24 9.97 -1.91
C VAL A 61 -5.48 11.07 -2.94
N ALA A 62 -6.24 10.81 -3.99
CA ALA A 62 -6.56 11.81 -5.01
C ALA A 62 -7.33 12.99 -4.43
N ARG A 63 -8.33 12.73 -3.57
CA ARG A 63 -9.05 13.77 -2.82
C ARG A 63 -8.13 14.57 -1.90
N ALA A 64 -7.27 13.89 -1.15
CA ALA A 64 -6.34 14.56 -0.25
C ALA A 64 -5.38 15.49 -1.00
N ILE A 65 -4.83 15.03 -2.13
CA ILE A 65 -3.97 15.84 -2.99
C ILE A 65 -4.74 17.02 -3.58
N TYR A 66 -5.96 16.77 -4.10
CA TYR A 66 -6.83 17.80 -4.64
C TYR A 66 -7.06 18.93 -3.63
N PHE A 67 -7.57 18.59 -2.44
CA PHE A 67 -7.87 19.56 -1.38
C PHE A 67 -6.63 20.23 -0.81
N LYS A 68 -5.44 19.60 -0.90
CA LYS A 68 -4.20 20.23 -0.44
C LYS A 68 -3.66 21.26 -1.43
N LEU A 69 -3.92 21.06 -2.73
CA LEU A 69 -3.43 21.94 -3.80
C LEU A 69 -4.47 22.97 -4.26
N HIS A 70 -5.70 22.88 -3.77
CA HIS A 70 -6.81 23.76 -4.14
C HIS A 70 -7.34 24.47 -2.88
N ASP A 71 -7.42 25.80 -2.95
CA ASP A 71 -8.02 26.63 -1.90
C ASP A 71 -9.56 26.51 -1.89
N GLU A 72 -10.19 27.04 -0.83
CA GLU A 72 -11.62 26.92 -0.51
C GLU A 72 -12.57 27.46 -1.61
N ASP A 73 -12.10 28.34 -2.50
CA ASP A 73 -12.90 28.97 -3.56
C ASP A 73 -13.00 28.16 -4.87
N ARG A 74 -12.56 26.89 -4.87
CA ARG A 74 -12.58 26.04 -6.07
C ARG A 74 -13.73 25.03 -6.09
N GLN A 75 -14.00 24.55 -7.31
CA GLN A 75 -15.02 23.54 -7.61
C GLN A 75 -14.93 22.36 -6.61
N PRO A 76 -16.04 21.95 -5.98
CA PRO A 76 -16.05 20.77 -5.12
C PRO A 76 -15.61 19.50 -5.86
N TRP A 77 -14.89 18.61 -5.18
CA TRP A 77 -14.48 17.31 -5.75
C TRP A 77 -15.66 16.52 -6.35
N SER A 78 -16.84 16.61 -5.71
CA SER A 78 -18.07 15.97 -6.16
C SER A 78 -18.54 16.46 -7.53
N GLU A 79 -18.14 17.65 -7.94
CA GLU A 79 -18.54 18.27 -9.21
C GLU A 79 -17.54 18.05 -10.33
N LEU A 80 -16.35 17.51 -10.03
CA LEU A 80 -15.37 17.15 -11.06
C LEU A 80 -15.93 16.07 -11.97
N ASP A 81 -15.72 16.25 -13.27
CA ASP A 81 -16.08 15.25 -14.27
C ASP A 81 -15.12 14.04 -14.24
N SER A 82 -15.41 13.03 -15.05
CA SER A 82 -14.62 11.79 -15.10
C SER A 82 -13.20 12.00 -15.60
N TYR A 83 -12.97 12.96 -16.50
CA TYR A 83 -11.64 13.25 -17.02
C TYR A 83 -10.78 13.96 -15.96
N GLN A 84 -11.34 14.98 -15.30
CA GLN A 84 -10.70 15.68 -14.20
C GLN A 84 -10.38 14.74 -13.04
N ARG A 85 -11.31 13.85 -12.66
CA ARG A 85 -11.03 12.84 -11.63
C ARG A 85 -9.96 11.84 -12.06
N GLY A 86 -9.96 11.42 -13.33
CA GLY A 86 -8.94 10.54 -13.89
C GLY A 86 -7.53 11.11 -13.72
N PHE A 87 -7.35 12.40 -14.03
CA PHE A 87 -6.07 13.08 -13.82
C PHE A 87 -5.59 13.00 -12.37
N TRP A 88 -6.48 13.24 -11.39
CA TRP A 88 -6.11 13.16 -9.97
C TRP A 88 -5.86 11.73 -9.51
N HIS A 89 -6.57 10.74 -10.05
CA HIS A 89 -6.28 9.32 -9.79
C HIS A 89 -4.91 8.91 -10.34
N ASP A 90 -4.49 9.44 -11.48
CA ASP A 90 -3.16 9.15 -12.05
C ASP A 90 -2.03 9.73 -11.19
N ILE A 91 -2.21 10.95 -10.68
CA ILE A 91 -1.29 11.55 -9.70
C ILE A 91 -1.26 10.70 -8.42
N ALA A 92 -2.43 10.33 -7.90
CA ALA A 92 -2.54 9.53 -6.68
C ALA A 92 -1.85 8.16 -6.85
N ARG A 93 -2.00 7.50 -7.99
CA ARG A 93 -1.32 6.23 -8.30
C ARG A 93 0.19 6.40 -8.23
N THR A 94 0.72 7.44 -8.85
CA THR A 94 2.16 7.73 -8.86
C THR A 94 2.67 8.03 -7.45
N ALA A 95 1.94 8.85 -6.70
CA ALA A 95 2.29 9.19 -5.32
C ALA A 95 2.28 7.97 -4.39
N ILE A 96 1.29 7.08 -4.53
CA ILE A 96 1.21 5.84 -3.76
C ILE A 96 2.41 4.94 -4.05
N ARG A 97 2.73 4.70 -5.33
CA ARG A 97 3.86 3.84 -5.71
C ARG A 97 5.18 4.41 -5.19
N ALA A 98 5.42 5.70 -5.37
CA ALA A 98 6.62 6.35 -4.86
C ALA A 98 6.74 6.25 -3.32
N ALA A 99 5.63 6.39 -2.60
CA ALA A 99 5.61 6.22 -1.14
C ALA A 99 5.89 4.76 -0.72
N ASP A 100 5.27 3.79 -1.39
CA ASP A 100 5.46 2.36 -1.12
C ASP A 100 6.92 1.93 -1.44
N GLU A 101 7.49 2.37 -2.56
CA GLU A 101 8.90 2.15 -2.93
C GLU A 101 9.88 2.80 -1.94
N SER A 102 9.58 4.03 -1.50
CA SER A 102 10.38 4.72 -0.48
C SER A 102 10.38 3.95 0.84
N ALA A 103 9.22 3.43 1.27
CA ALA A 103 9.11 2.65 2.49
C ALA A 103 9.91 1.34 2.42
N VAL A 104 9.85 0.64 1.27
CA VAL A 104 10.69 -0.54 1.00
C VAL A 104 12.17 -0.20 1.10
N THR A 105 12.59 0.91 0.49
CA THR A 105 14.00 1.35 0.50
C THR A 105 14.48 1.67 1.91
N GLU A 106 13.67 2.36 2.72
CA GLU A 106 14.02 2.69 4.10
C GLU A 106 14.19 1.45 4.98
N ILE A 107 13.31 0.46 4.83
CA ILE A 107 13.37 -0.79 5.60
C ILE A 107 14.58 -1.64 5.20
N ARG A 108 14.98 -1.63 3.93
CA ARG A 108 16.18 -2.33 3.42
C ARG A 108 17.49 -1.64 3.82
N GLY A 109 17.49 -0.30 3.94
CA GLY A 109 18.67 0.49 4.30
C GLY A 109 18.98 0.57 5.80
N LYS A 110 18.07 0.09 6.65
CA LYS A 110 18.24 -0.14 8.09
C LYS A 110 18.51 -1.62 8.35
#